data_AF-A0A921ZJ05-F1
#
_entry.id   AF-A0A921ZJ05-F1
#
_cell.length_a   1.000
_cell.length_b   1.000
_cell.length_c   1.000
_cell.angle_alpha   90.00
_cell.angle_beta   90.00
_cell.angle_gamma   90.00
#
_symmetry.space_group_name_H-M   'P 1'
#
loop_
_entity.id
_entity.type
_entity.pdbx_description
1 polymer ?
#
loop_
_entity_poly.entity_id
_entity_poly.type
_entity_poly.pdbx_seq_one_letter_code
_entity_poly.pdbx_strand_id
1 'polypeptide(L)'
;MQEQFKGKTLILTREILILYFLSILPTISTMALPSVTLNELSDATQDNTINPSPKKVLEGLLNDYMDLQYGKETPYTTGKQVVPSGASIEDVDKSIDDESVEKKFRDIFAKISETEKSGDLTPQSKNDGSWDPKLSPVLVLIRPNN
;
A
#
# COMPACT_ATOMS: atom_id res chain seq x y z
N MET A 1 43.24 -41.37 -50.01
CA MET A 1 43.35 -40.03 -50.62
C MET A 1 42.40 -39.16 -49.81
N GLN A 2 42.85 -38.64 -48.66
CA GLN A 2 43.23 -37.23 -48.44
C GLN A 2 42.21 -36.24 -49.01
N GLU A 3 41.75 -35.17 -48.37
CA GLU A 3 41.87 -34.52 -47.05
C GLU A 3 40.99 -33.26 -47.24
N GLN A 4 40.22 -32.76 -46.27
CA GLN A 4 40.56 -31.51 -45.57
C GLN A 4 39.46 -31.16 -44.56
N PHE A 5 39.94 -30.83 -43.37
CA PHE A 5 39.26 -30.41 -42.16
C PHE A 5 38.73 -28.96 -42.24
N LYS A 6 37.57 -28.71 -41.60
CA LYS A 6 37.28 -27.54 -40.75
C LYS A 6 35.85 -27.73 -40.24
N GLY A 7 35.55 -27.83 -38.95
CA GLY A 7 36.26 -27.46 -37.75
C GLY A 7 35.20 -26.93 -36.77
N LYS A 8 35.36 -27.29 -35.50
CA LYS A 8 34.65 -26.77 -34.31
C LYS A 8 33.29 -27.41 -33.99
N THR A 9 33.38 -28.57 -33.34
CA THR A 9 32.88 -28.81 -31.98
C THR A 9 31.99 -27.69 -31.41
N LEU A 10 30.67 -27.87 -31.43
CA LEU A 10 29.79 -27.15 -30.51
C LEU A 10 29.60 -28.04 -29.28
N ILE A 11 30.43 -27.77 -28.28
CA ILE A 11 30.30 -28.32 -26.94
C ILE A 11 28.93 -27.87 -26.43
N LEU A 12 28.04 -28.82 -26.16
CA LEU A 12 26.81 -28.61 -25.39
C LEU A 12 27.19 -28.17 -23.98
N THR A 13 27.43 -26.88 -23.78
CA THR A 13 27.55 -26.28 -22.45
C THR A 13 26.16 -26.08 -21.87
N ARG A 14 25.95 -26.66 -20.69
CA ARG A 14 24.77 -26.56 -19.83
C ARG A 14 24.57 -25.14 -19.27
N GLU A 15 24.49 -24.13 -20.13
CA GLU A 15 24.41 -22.71 -19.71
C GLU A 15 23.28 -21.91 -20.38
N ILE A 16 22.24 -22.58 -20.89
CA ILE A 16 21.06 -21.90 -21.48
C ILE A 16 19.77 -22.35 -20.78
N LEU A 17 19.79 -22.37 -19.45
CA LEU A 17 18.57 -22.59 -18.66
C LEU A 17 18.56 -21.79 -17.35
N ILE A 18 19.19 -20.62 -17.33
CA ILE A 18 19.17 -19.67 -16.20
C ILE A 18 19.08 -18.24 -16.75
N LEU A 19 18.11 -17.93 -17.60
CA LEU A 19 17.88 -16.55 -18.08
C LEU A 19 16.40 -16.17 -18.23
N TYR A 20 15.49 -16.86 -17.54
CA TYR A 20 14.06 -16.50 -17.56
C TYR A 20 13.37 -16.47 -16.20
N PHE A 21 14.13 -16.42 -15.10
CA PHE A 21 13.57 -16.45 -13.74
C PHE A 21 13.88 -15.23 -12.86
N LEU A 22 14.45 -14.15 -13.41
CA LEU A 22 14.69 -12.91 -12.66
C LEU A 22 14.28 -11.68 -13.48
N SER A 23 12.99 -11.37 -13.52
CA SER A 23 12.56 -10.02 -13.91
C SER A 23 11.22 -9.57 -13.31
N ILE A 24 10.84 -10.10 -12.15
CA ILE A 24 9.79 -9.48 -11.32
C ILE A 24 10.25 -9.48 -9.87
N LEU A 25 11.41 -8.87 -9.61
CA LEU A 25 11.60 -8.27 -8.31
C LEU A 25 10.74 -7.01 -8.31
N PRO A 26 9.72 -6.88 -7.45
CA PRO A 26 9.11 -5.58 -7.24
C PRO A 26 10.25 -4.64 -6.87
N THR A 27 10.41 -3.58 -7.65
CA THR A 27 11.26 -2.44 -7.26
C THR A 27 10.85 -2.07 -5.85
N ILE A 28 11.68 -2.43 -4.87
CA ILE A 28 11.62 -1.86 -3.54
C ILE A 28 12.13 -0.43 -3.72
N SER A 29 11.26 0.41 -4.30
CA SER A 29 11.34 1.84 -4.05
C SER A 29 11.44 1.97 -2.53
N THR A 30 12.40 2.72 -2.06
CA THR A 30 12.39 3.25 -0.70
C THR A 30 11.17 4.15 -0.59
N MET A 31 9.99 3.54 -0.45
CA MET A 31 8.69 4.19 -0.60
C MET A 31 8.43 4.95 0.69
N ALA A 32 8.53 6.27 0.63
CA ALA A 32 7.75 7.08 1.55
C ALA A 32 6.31 6.51 1.56
N LEU A 33 5.75 6.30 2.76
CA LEU A 33 4.38 5.82 2.90
C LEU A 33 3.47 6.71 2.02
N PRO A 34 2.59 6.12 1.18
CA PRO A 34 1.65 6.91 0.41
C PRO A 34 0.80 7.72 1.37
N SER A 35 0.53 8.98 1.01
CA SER A 35 -0.23 9.87 1.88
C SER A 35 -1.04 10.88 1.10
N VAL A 36 -2.12 11.33 1.72
CA VAL A 36 -2.99 12.41 1.25
C VAL A 36 -3.15 13.47 2.33
N THR A 37 -3.53 14.68 1.95
CA THR A 37 -3.91 15.73 2.89
C THR A 37 -5.34 15.53 3.39
N LEU A 38 -5.65 16.15 4.53
CA LEU A 38 -7.01 16.14 5.09
C LEU A 38 -8.05 16.70 4.11
N ASN A 39 -7.71 17.77 3.38
CA ASN A 39 -8.61 18.36 2.38
C ASN A 39 -8.89 17.39 1.23
N GLU A 40 -7.85 16.78 0.66
CA GLU A 40 -8.04 15.82 -0.44
C GLU A 40 -8.94 14.66 -0.01
N LEU A 41 -8.75 14.14 1.20
CA LEU A 41 -9.61 13.09 1.73
C LEU A 41 -11.04 13.58 1.97
N SER A 42 -11.21 14.76 2.55
CA SER A 42 -12.54 15.33 2.82
C SER A 42 -13.31 15.56 1.53
N ASP A 43 -12.67 16.13 0.51
CA ASP A 43 -13.25 16.35 -0.80
C ASP A 43 -13.66 15.01 -1.44
N ALA A 44 -12.79 14.00 -1.38
CA ALA A 44 -13.11 12.67 -1.89
C ALA A 44 -14.31 12.04 -1.17
N THR A 45 -14.41 12.15 0.17
CA THR A 45 -15.58 11.60 0.89
C THR A 45 -16.91 12.25 0.48
N GLN A 46 -16.87 13.49 0.01
CA GLN A 46 -18.07 14.23 -0.42
C GLN A 46 -18.42 13.98 -1.90
N ASP A 47 -17.52 13.38 -2.68
CA ASP A 47 -17.77 13.05 -4.07
C ASP A 47 -18.84 11.94 -4.18
N ASN A 48 -19.88 12.22 -4.95
CA ASN A 48 -21.00 11.32 -5.19
C ASN A 48 -20.80 10.41 -6.41
N THR A 49 -19.70 10.59 -7.14
CA THR A 49 -19.31 9.75 -8.27
C THR A 49 -18.45 8.55 -7.84
N ILE A 50 -17.90 8.58 -6.63
CA ILE A 50 -17.10 7.49 -6.05
C ILE A 50 -17.99 6.30 -5.70
N ASN A 51 -17.54 5.09 -6.05
CA ASN A 51 -18.24 3.85 -5.76
C ASN A 51 -18.37 3.57 -4.25
N PRO A 52 -19.36 2.76 -3.83
CA PRO A 52 -19.63 2.53 -2.40
C PRO A 52 -18.46 1.94 -1.59
N SER A 53 -17.70 0.98 -2.15
CA SER A 53 -16.57 0.35 -1.45
C SER A 53 -15.43 1.35 -1.16
N PRO A 54 -14.86 2.06 -2.16
CA PRO A 54 -13.84 3.07 -1.87
C PRO A 54 -14.37 4.18 -0.97
N LYS A 55 -15.64 4.59 -1.11
CA LYS A 55 -16.25 5.60 -0.25
C LYS A 55 -16.22 5.21 1.24
N LYS A 56 -16.58 3.96 1.58
CA LYS A 56 -16.47 3.46 2.96
C LYS A 56 -15.04 3.48 3.49
N VAL A 57 -14.07 3.10 2.66
CA VAL A 57 -12.65 3.08 3.07
C VAL A 57 -12.18 4.51 3.35
N LEU A 58 -12.53 5.48 2.50
CA LEU A 58 -12.20 6.90 2.68
C LEU A 58 -12.86 7.48 3.94
N GLU A 59 -14.14 7.19 4.17
CA GLU A 59 -14.86 7.62 5.38
C GLU A 59 -14.22 7.03 6.66
N GLY A 60 -13.84 5.76 6.62
CA GLY A 60 -13.13 5.11 7.72
C GLY A 60 -11.78 5.75 8.00
N LEU A 61 -10.99 6.03 6.95
CA LEU A 61 -9.71 6.72 7.07
C LEU A 61 -9.86 8.10 7.71
N LEU A 62 -10.89 8.85 7.30
CA LEU A 62 -11.17 10.16 7.88
C LEU A 62 -11.52 10.04 9.36
N ASN A 63 -12.41 9.11 9.72
CA ASN A 63 -12.81 8.88 11.11
C ASN A 63 -11.62 8.48 12.00
N ASP A 64 -10.78 7.57 11.53
CA ASP A 64 -9.60 7.10 12.28
C ASP A 64 -8.57 8.20 12.46
N TYR A 65 -8.39 9.06 11.45
CA TYR A 65 -7.54 10.24 11.59
C TYR A 65 -8.10 11.22 12.61
N MET A 66 -9.42 11.49 12.60
CA MET A 66 -10.02 12.35 13.63
C MET A 66 -9.85 11.75 15.03
N ASP A 67 -10.07 10.44 15.20
CA ASP A 67 -9.85 9.75 16.48
C ASP A 67 -8.39 9.85 16.94
N LEU A 68 -7.43 9.73 16.01
CA LEU A 68 -6.01 9.95 16.28
C LEU A 68 -5.72 11.38 16.74
N GLN A 69 -6.27 12.38 16.04
CA GLN A 69 -6.08 13.80 16.38
C GLN A 69 -6.70 14.16 17.74
N TYR A 70 -7.78 13.49 18.14
CA TYR A 70 -8.42 13.69 19.45
C TYR A 70 -7.89 12.78 20.57
N GLY A 71 -6.83 12.01 20.32
CA GLY A 71 -6.21 11.17 21.36
C GLY A 71 -7.08 9.97 21.79
N LYS A 72 -8.06 9.57 20.96
CA LYS A 72 -8.99 8.50 21.27
C LYS A 72 -8.36 7.13 20.99
N GLU A 73 -8.57 6.20 21.91
CA GLU A 73 -8.06 4.84 21.80
C GLU A 73 -9.06 3.96 21.05
N THR A 74 -8.67 3.53 19.86
CA THR A 74 -9.41 2.58 19.01
C THR A 74 -8.46 1.46 18.58
N PRO A 75 -8.96 0.35 18.01
CA PRO A 75 -8.09 -0.67 17.43
C PRO A 75 -7.09 -0.10 16.43
N TYR A 76 -7.50 0.87 15.61
CA TYR A 76 -6.63 1.56 14.66
C TYR A 76 -5.55 2.38 15.37
N THR A 77 -5.94 3.30 16.27
CA THR A 77 -4.98 4.24 16.91
C THR A 77 -4.04 3.57 17.91
N THR A 78 -4.37 2.35 18.35
CA THR A 78 -3.54 1.53 19.25
C THR A 78 -2.76 0.43 18.53
N GLY A 79 -2.76 0.43 17.19
CA GLY A 79 -1.95 -0.48 16.39
C GLY A 79 -2.45 -1.93 16.36
N LYS A 80 -3.71 -2.17 16.72
CA LYS A 80 -4.33 -3.51 16.73
C LYS A 80 -5.04 -3.84 15.41
N GLN A 81 -5.22 -2.85 14.55
CA GLN A 81 -5.95 -2.96 13.29
C GLN A 81 -5.35 -1.99 12.28
N VAL A 82 -5.31 -2.39 11.00
CA VAL A 82 -4.83 -1.54 9.89
C VAL A 82 -5.98 -1.11 8.99
N VAL A 83 -6.96 -2.00 8.78
CA VAL A 83 -8.18 -1.69 8.02
C VAL A 83 -8.91 -0.52 8.68
N PRO A 84 -9.35 0.50 7.92
CA PRO A 84 -10.04 1.63 8.51
C PRO A 84 -11.38 1.29 9.16
N SER A 85 -11.77 2.05 10.17
CA SER A 85 -13.03 1.85 10.90
C SER A 85 -14.25 1.91 9.97
N GLY A 86 -15.12 0.90 10.05
CA GLY A 86 -16.33 0.83 9.24
C GLY A 86 -16.15 0.24 7.83
N ALA A 87 -14.91 -0.05 7.41
CA ALA A 87 -14.61 -0.82 6.21
C ALA A 87 -14.24 -2.27 6.55
N SER A 88 -14.37 -3.16 5.56
CA SER A 88 -13.80 -4.52 5.63
C SER A 88 -12.59 -4.64 4.71
N ILE A 89 -11.80 -5.70 4.88
CA ILE A 89 -10.67 -5.97 3.97
C ILE A 89 -11.15 -6.20 2.54
N GLU A 90 -12.35 -6.76 2.33
CA GLU A 90 -12.95 -6.91 1.01
C GLU A 90 -13.32 -5.56 0.37
N ASP A 91 -13.76 -4.57 1.16
CA ASP A 91 -13.99 -3.21 0.68
C ASP A 91 -12.66 -2.56 0.25
N VAL A 92 -11.59 -2.75 1.02
CA VAL A 92 -10.24 -2.28 0.65
C VAL A 92 -9.75 -2.95 -0.63
N ASP A 93 -9.80 -4.27 -0.71
CA ASP A 93 -9.28 -5.05 -1.85
C ASP A 93 -10.00 -4.70 -3.16
N LYS A 94 -11.32 -4.51 -3.12
CA LYS A 94 -12.09 -4.07 -4.29
C LYS A 94 -11.73 -2.66 -4.75
N SER A 95 -11.25 -1.82 -3.84
CA SER A 95 -10.97 -0.41 -4.10
C SER A 95 -9.60 -0.19 -4.75
N ILE A 96 -8.69 -1.17 -4.70
CA ILE A 96 -7.31 -1.06 -5.21
C ILE A 96 -7.27 -0.72 -6.71
N ASP A 97 -8.21 -1.26 -7.49
CA ASP A 97 -8.29 -1.06 -8.94
C ASP A 97 -9.52 -0.23 -9.34
N ASP A 98 -10.18 0.43 -8.39
CA ASP A 98 -11.41 1.18 -8.65
C ASP A 98 -11.10 2.57 -9.26
N GLU A 99 -11.44 2.74 -10.54
CA GLU A 99 -11.17 3.97 -11.29
C GLU A 99 -12.03 5.18 -10.87
N SER A 100 -13.03 4.99 -9.99
CA SER A 100 -13.83 6.10 -9.45
C SER A 100 -13.05 6.99 -8.47
N VAL A 101 -11.90 6.53 -7.98
CA VAL A 101 -11.01 7.33 -7.12
C VAL A 101 -9.69 7.67 -7.83
N GLU A 102 -9.02 8.74 -7.39
CA GLU A 102 -7.68 9.07 -7.88
C GLU A 102 -6.64 7.99 -7.51
N LYS A 103 -5.58 7.90 -8.33
CA LYS A 103 -4.48 6.92 -8.13
C LYS A 103 -3.88 6.96 -6.73
N LYS A 104 -3.73 8.15 -6.13
CA LYS A 104 -3.15 8.31 -4.79
C LYS A 104 -3.93 7.56 -3.71
N PHE A 105 -5.27 7.49 -3.83
CA PHE A 105 -6.11 6.73 -2.91
C PHE A 105 -5.99 5.23 -3.17
N ARG A 106 -5.90 4.81 -4.43
CA ARG A 106 -5.62 3.41 -4.78
C ARG A 106 -4.29 2.92 -4.22
N ASP A 107 -3.25 3.76 -4.29
CA ASP A 107 -1.94 3.46 -3.71
C ASP A 107 -2.04 3.30 -2.17
N ILE A 108 -2.87 4.12 -1.51
CA ILE A 108 -3.20 3.98 -0.08
C ILE A 108 -3.93 2.66 0.20
N PHE A 109 -4.95 2.31 -0.59
CA PHE A 109 -5.71 1.07 -0.42
C PHE A 109 -4.82 -0.16 -0.61
N ALA A 110 -3.94 -0.14 -1.61
CA ALA A 110 -2.94 -1.18 -1.83
C ALA A 110 -2.03 -1.34 -0.61
N LYS A 111 -1.57 -0.23 -0.02
CA LYS A 111 -0.72 -0.27 1.19
C LYS A 111 -1.44 -0.84 2.41
N ILE A 112 -2.71 -0.48 2.61
CA ILE A 112 -3.54 -1.04 3.69
C ILE A 112 -3.68 -2.55 3.49
N SER A 113 -4.04 -2.98 2.28
CA SER A 113 -4.22 -4.40 1.93
C SER A 113 -2.93 -5.22 2.12
N GLU A 114 -1.80 -4.70 1.63
CA GLU A 114 -0.48 -5.33 1.81
C GLU A 114 -0.14 -5.50 3.30
N THR A 115 -0.34 -4.44 4.09
CA THR A 115 0.02 -4.44 5.52
C THR A 115 -0.89 -5.40 6.30
N GLU A 116 -2.19 -5.37 6.08
CA GLU A 116 -3.14 -6.29 6.70
C GLU A 116 -2.81 -7.76 6.35
N LYS A 117 -2.57 -8.06 5.07
CA LYS A 117 -2.25 -9.42 4.59
C LYS A 117 -0.91 -9.93 5.10
N SER A 118 0.04 -9.05 5.37
CA SER A 118 1.33 -9.42 5.97
C SER A 118 1.20 -9.85 7.43
N GLY A 119 0.17 -9.38 8.13
CA GLY A 119 0.00 -9.56 9.58
C GLY A 119 1.01 -8.76 10.42
N ASP A 120 1.84 -7.92 9.79
CA ASP A 120 2.80 -7.06 10.48
C ASP A 120 2.12 -5.78 10.97
N LEU A 121 1.85 -5.75 12.27
CA LEU A 121 1.27 -4.60 12.97
C LEU A 121 2.33 -3.68 13.60
N THR A 122 3.61 -3.80 13.20
CA THR A 122 4.62 -2.85 13.66
C THR A 122 4.34 -1.45 13.10
N PRO A 123 4.37 -0.38 13.94
CA PRO A 123 4.19 0.98 13.46
C PRO A 123 5.18 1.35 12.35
N GLN A 124 4.65 1.67 11.17
CA GLN A 124 5.42 2.12 10.01
C GLN A 124 5.44 3.65 9.91
N SER A 125 4.44 4.31 10.49
CA SER A 125 4.40 5.77 10.59
C SER A 125 5.12 6.28 11.83
N LYS A 126 6.05 7.22 11.62
CA LYS A 126 6.77 7.89 12.70
C LYS A 126 5.92 9.04 13.26
N ASN A 127 5.74 9.08 14.58
CA ASN A 127 5.16 10.24 15.25
C ASN A 127 6.10 11.44 15.15
N ASP A 128 5.64 12.50 14.48
CA ASP A 128 6.34 13.77 14.27
C ASP A 128 5.89 14.86 15.26
N GLY A 129 5.07 14.50 16.25
CA GLY A 129 4.46 15.41 17.21
C GLY A 129 3.01 15.77 16.86
N SER A 130 2.47 15.28 15.74
CA SER A 130 1.09 15.56 15.32
C SER A 130 0.01 14.70 16.00
N TRP A 131 0.37 13.75 16.86
CA TRP A 131 -0.59 13.00 17.68
C TRP A 131 -0.02 12.61 19.05
N ASP A 132 -0.90 12.22 19.97
CA ASP A 132 -0.53 11.82 21.33
C ASP A 132 0.51 10.67 21.31
N PRO A 133 1.67 10.82 21.97
CA PRO A 133 2.72 9.79 22.02
C PRO A 133 2.28 8.42 22.56
N LYS A 134 1.17 8.35 23.31
CA LYS A 134 0.63 7.08 23.80
C LYS A 134 0.00 6.23 22.68
N LEU A 135 -0.41 6.86 21.58
CA LEU A 135 -1.02 6.20 20.44
C LEU A 135 0.06 5.68 19.49
N SER A 136 -0.16 4.48 18.99
CA SER A 136 0.81 3.73 18.17
C SER A 136 0.12 3.09 16.96
N PRO A 137 -0.54 3.88 16.09
CA PRO A 137 -1.15 3.35 14.88
C PRO A 137 -0.11 2.68 13.98
N VAL A 138 -0.51 1.61 13.29
CA VAL A 138 0.36 0.92 12.34
C VAL A 138 0.69 1.84 11.16
N LEU A 139 -0.34 2.43 10.58
CA LEU A 139 -0.27 3.35 9.45
C LEU A 139 -0.91 4.68 9.83
N VAL A 140 -0.28 5.76 9.39
CA VAL A 140 -0.85 7.13 9.37
C VAL A 140 -0.63 7.64 7.96
N LEU A 141 -1.71 7.64 7.17
CA LEU A 141 -1.71 7.89 5.73
C LEU A 141 -2.30 9.27 5.38
N ILE A 142 -2.75 10.01 6.39
CA ILE A 142 -3.31 11.35 6.25
C ILE A 142 -2.36 12.35 6.88
N ARG A 143 -2.19 13.49 6.22
CA ARG A 143 -1.34 14.60 6.68
C ARG A 143 -2.18 15.87 6.89
N PRO A 144 -1.75 16.77 7.77
CA PRO A 144 -2.31 18.12 7.85
C PRO A 144 -2.24 18.82 6.49
N ASN A 145 -3.14 19.79 6.30
CA ASN A 145 -3.01 20.71 5.18
C ASN A 145 -1.81 21.62 5.42
N ASN A 146 -0.94 21.78 4.42
CA ASN A 146 0.17 22.73 4.44
C ASN A 146 -0.21 24.04 3.76
#